data_AF-X1VZI6-F1
#
_entry.id   AF-X1VZI6-F1
#
_cell.length_a   1.000
_cell.length_b   1.000
_cell.length_c   1.000
_cell.angle_alpha   90.00
_cell.angle_beta   90.00
_cell.angle_gamma   90.00
#
_symmetry.space_group_name_H-M   'P 1'
#
loop_
_entity.id
_entity.type
_entity.pdbx_description
1 polymer ?
#
loop_
_entity_poly.entity_id
_entity_poly.type
_entity_poly.pdbx_seq_one_letter_code
_entity_poly.pdbx_strand_id
1 'polypeptide(L)'
;MNKKSRYIFAIVLFALGLFLAIYPFLDAKLEGYLISSDTAFIDRVIDGDTIVSNETSIRLLGINCPERGEKYYSEAKEFLEDLVLNETIRLGFGKDREDKYRR
;
A
#
# COMPACT_ATOMS: atom_id res chain seq x y z
N MET A 1 -44.69 -23.54 13.63
CA MET A 1 -43.97 -22.31 14.04
C MET A 1 -44.98 -21.27 14.51
N ASN A 2 -44.91 -20.82 15.77
CA ASN A 2 -45.87 -19.86 16.31
C ASN A 2 -45.74 -18.47 15.62
N LYS A 3 -46.80 -17.64 15.66
CA LYS A 3 -46.79 -16.32 14.98
C LYS A 3 -45.58 -15.46 15.41
N LYS A 4 -45.21 -15.49 16.69
CA LYS A 4 -44.04 -14.79 17.24
C LYS A 4 -42.72 -15.23 16.58
N SER A 5 -42.51 -16.53 16.44
CA SER A 5 -41.32 -17.11 15.80
C SER A 5 -41.25 -16.81 14.31
N ARG A 6 -42.39 -16.68 13.61
CA ARG A 6 -42.44 -16.20 12.22
C ARG A 6 -41.97 -14.76 12.07
N TYR A 7 -42.41 -13.86 12.95
CA TYR A 7 -41.93 -12.47 12.93
C TYR A 7 -40.44 -12.36 13.27
N ILE A 8 -39.98 -13.10 14.28
CA ILE A 8 -38.54 -13.14 14.63
C ILE A 8 -37.73 -13.62 13.43
N PHE A 9 -38.17 -14.71 12.77
CA PHE A 9 -37.50 -15.23 11.58
C PHE A 9 -37.47 -14.22 10.43
N ALA A 10 -38.58 -13.51 10.18
CA ALA A 10 -38.64 -12.47 9.16
C ALA A 10 -37.70 -11.28 9.47
N ILE A 11 -37.62 -10.87 10.74
CA ILE A 11 -36.69 -9.80 11.18
C ILE A 11 -35.24 -10.24 10.98
N VAL A 12 -34.89 -11.49 11.32
CA VAL A 12 -33.54 -12.02 11.12
C VAL A 12 -33.19 -12.07 9.63
N LEU A 13 -34.10 -12.55 8.78
CA LEU A 13 -33.87 -12.57 7.32
C LEU A 13 -33.71 -11.16 6.75
N PHE A 14 -34.52 -10.21 7.23
CA PHE A 14 -34.42 -8.82 6.80
C PHE A 14 -33.10 -8.18 7.24
N ALA A 15 -32.67 -8.41 8.49
CA ALA A 15 -31.39 -7.93 8.99
C ALA A 15 -30.21 -8.55 8.24
N LEU A 16 -30.28 -9.85 7.93
CA LEU A 16 -29.27 -10.54 7.13
C LEU A 16 -29.21 -9.97 5.70
N GLY A 17 -30.36 -9.73 5.07
CA GLY A 17 -30.43 -9.09 3.75
C GLY A 17 -29.84 -7.68 3.75
N LEU A 18 -30.13 -6.87 4.77
CA LEU A 18 -29.51 -5.56 4.94
C LEU A 18 -27.99 -5.65 5.13
N PHE A 19 -27.53 -6.58 5.97
CA PHE A 19 -26.10 -6.80 6.17
C PHE A 19 -25.39 -7.17 4.86
N LEU A 20 -25.97 -8.11 4.10
CA LEU A 20 -25.44 -8.52 2.79
C LEU A 20 -25.45 -7.36 1.78
N ALA A 21 -26.47 -6.51 1.79
CA ALA A 21 -26.54 -5.34 0.92
C ALA A 21 -25.49 -4.26 1.26
N ILE A 22 -25.14 -4.13 2.54
CA ILE A 22 -24.18 -3.14 3.04
C ILE A 22 -22.74 -3.63 2.91
N TYR A 23 -22.52 -4.94 2.95
CA TYR A 23 -21.18 -5.56 2.98
C TYR A 23 -20.23 -5.07 1.87
N PRO A 24 -20.61 -5.00 0.57
CA PRO A 24 -19.69 -4.54 -0.47
C PRO A 24 -19.22 -3.10 -0.30
N PHE A 25 -20.08 -2.23 0.25
CA PHE A 25 -19.72 -0.84 0.51
C PHE A 25 -18.72 -0.72 1.67
N LEU A 26 -18.93 -1.49 2.74
CA LEU A 26 -18.01 -1.55 3.87
C LEU A 26 -16.66 -2.13 3.46
N ASP A 27 -16.66 -3.19 2.66
CA ASP A 27 -15.44 -3.88 2.20
C ASP A 27 -14.57 -2.96 1.35
N ALA A 28 -15.15 -2.28 0.35
CA ALA A 28 -14.42 -1.31 -0.47
C ALA A 28 -13.87 -0.12 0.34
N LYS A 29 -14.62 0.35 1.34
CA LYS A 29 -14.15 1.41 2.26
C LYS A 29 -13.01 0.93 3.13
N LEU A 30 -13.09 -0.31 3.62
CA LEU A 30 -12.05 -0.91 4.45
C LEU A 30 -10.78 -1.14 3.63
N GLU A 31 -10.89 -1.66 2.41
CA GLU A 31 -9.77 -1.83 1.50
C GLU A 31 -9.08 -0.50 1.18
N GLY A 32 -9.82 0.56 0.87
CA GLY A 32 -9.25 1.90 0.65
C GLY A 32 -8.59 2.52 1.89
N TYR A 33 -9.04 2.15 3.10
CA TYR A 33 -8.40 2.57 4.35
C TYR A 33 -7.11 1.78 4.63
N LEU A 34 -7.12 0.47 4.37
CA LEU A 34 -5.98 -0.42 4.61
C LEU A 34 -4.89 -0.26 3.55
N ILE A 35 -5.28 -0.04 2.30
CA ILE A 35 -4.39 0.22 1.17
C ILE A 35 -4.32 1.74 0.97
N SER A 36 -3.82 2.45 1.99
CA SER A 36 -3.42 3.85 1.82
C SER A 36 -2.19 3.87 0.91
N SER A 37 -2.39 3.86 -0.41
CA SER A 37 -1.30 4.04 -1.36
C SER A 37 -1.08 5.53 -1.59
N ASP A 38 0.08 6.02 -1.19
CA ASP A 38 0.49 7.38 -1.53
C ASP A 38 1.09 7.39 -2.94
N THR A 39 1.08 8.52 -3.62
CA THR A 39 1.78 8.72 -4.89
C THR A 39 2.98 9.62 -4.68
N ALA A 40 4.10 9.30 -5.32
CA ALA A 40 5.33 10.07 -5.22
C ALA A 40 5.93 10.29 -6.62
N PHE A 41 6.36 11.52 -6.89
CA PHE A 41 7.15 11.84 -8.07
C PHE A 41 8.63 11.68 -7.74
N ILE A 42 9.35 10.88 -8.51
CA ILE A 42 10.75 10.55 -8.20
C ILE A 42 11.69 11.53 -8.88
N ASP A 43 12.31 12.39 -8.07
CA ASP A 43 13.28 13.39 -8.54
C ASP A 43 14.70 12.84 -8.65
N ARG A 44 15.03 11.79 -7.87
CA ARG A 44 16.39 11.22 -7.85
C ARG A 44 16.42 9.78 -7.34
N VAL A 45 17.38 9.00 -7.84
CA VAL A 45 17.74 7.68 -7.32
C VAL A 45 19.14 7.72 -6.70
N ILE A 46 19.27 7.18 -5.48
CA ILE A 46 20.53 7.18 -4.71
C ILE A 46 21.35 5.93 -5.03
N ASP A 47 20.71 4.77 -4.94
CA ASP A 47 21.27 3.43 -5.14
C ASP A 47 20.15 2.48 -5.63
N GLY A 48 20.41 1.17 -5.72
CA GLY A 48 19.44 0.20 -6.24
C GLY A 48 18.21 -0.08 -5.36
N ASP A 49 18.12 0.50 -4.16
CA ASP A 49 16.96 0.33 -3.28
C ASP A 49 16.47 1.62 -2.60
N THR A 50 17.07 2.77 -2.90
CA THR A 50 16.76 4.05 -2.28
C THR A 50 16.48 5.14 -3.32
N ILE A 51 15.28 5.72 -3.24
CA ILE A 51 14.79 6.79 -4.13
C ILE A 51 14.51 8.07 -3.33
N VAL A 52 14.33 9.19 -4.02
CA VAL A 52 14.00 10.49 -3.41
C VAL A 52 12.80 11.10 -4.11
N SER A 53 11.88 11.62 -3.30
CA SER A 53 10.72 12.39 -3.72
C SER A 53 10.60 13.62 -2.83
N ASN A 54 10.72 14.82 -3.40
CA ASN A 54 10.63 16.10 -2.69
C ASN A 54 11.53 16.16 -1.45
N GLU A 55 12.83 15.90 -1.64
CA GLU A 55 13.84 15.87 -0.58
C GLU A 55 13.66 14.76 0.47
N THR A 56 12.61 13.94 0.36
CA THR A 56 12.36 12.80 1.24
C THR A 56 12.93 11.53 0.62
N SER A 57 13.82 10.86 1.33
CA SER A 57 14.38 9.57 0.92
C SER A 57 13.41 8.44 1.28
N ILE A 58 13.18 7.52 0.35
CA ILE A 58 12.30 6.36 0.51
C ILE A 58 13.13 5.11 0.23
N ARG A 59 13.13 4.13 1.14
CA ARG A 59 13.82 2.84 0.96
C ARG A 59 12.85 1.72 0.60
N LEU A 60 13.18 0.98 -0.44
CA LEU A 60 12.41 -0.18 -0.89
C LEU A 60 12.56 -1.33 0.13
N LEU A 61 11.43 -1.79 0.67
CA LEU A 61 11.40 -2.86 1.66
C LEU A 61 11.58 -4.23 1.01
N GLY A 62 12.32 -5.12 1.68
CA GLY A 62 12.49 -6.51 1.25
C GLY A 62 13.63 -6.76 0.27
N ILE A 63 14.35 -5.72 -0.14
CA ILE A 63 15.56 -5.81 -0.96
C ILE A 63 16.70 -5.02 -0.30
N ASN A 64 17.94 -5.42 -0.61
CA ASN A 64 19.15 -4.72 -0.19
C ASN A 64 20.14 -4.70 -1.36
N CYS A 65 20.38 -3.52 -1.92
CA CYS A 65 21.25 -3.36 -3.09
C CYS A 65 22.67 -2.94 -2.71
N PRO A 66 23.66 -3.19 -3.59
CA PRO A 66 25.03 -2.75 -3.34
C PRO A 66 25.11 -1.23 -3.15
N GLU A 67 25.94 -0.81 -2.21
CA GLU A 67 26.17 0.59 -1.88
C GLU A 67 27.26 1.22 -2.77
N ARG A 68 27.39 2.54 -2.74
CA ARG A 68 28.42 3.23 -3.56
C ARG A 68 29.82 2.69 -3.26
N GLY A 69 30.48 2.21 -4.31
CA GLY A 69 31.83 1.63 -4.24
C GLY A 69 31.84 0.10 -4.16
N GLU A 70 30.67 -0.53 -4.02
CA GLU A 70 30.52 -1.97 -4.12
C GLU A 70 30.33 -2.43 -5.57
N LYS A 71 30.58 -3.72 -5.80
CA LYS A 71 30.39 -4.33 -7.11
C LYS A 71 28.89 -4.32 -7.46
N TYR A 72 28.58 -3.94 -8.69
CA TYR A 72 27.20 -3.85 -9.22
C TYR A 72 26.37 -2.65 -8.73
N TYR A 73 26.98 -1.68 -8.04
CA TYR A 73 26.30 -0.46 -7.62
C TYR A 73 25.69 0.30 -8.80
N SER A 74 26.49 0.55 -9.86
CA SER A 74 26.04 1.33 -11.01
C SER A 74 24.91 0.63 -11.75
N GLU A 75 25.05 -0.68 -11.95
CA GLU A 75 24.06 -1.50 -12.65
C GLU A 75 22.73 -1.56 -11.89
N ALA A 76 22.76 -1.72 -10.56
CA ALA A 76 21.56 -1.74 -9.74
C ALA A 76 20.88 -0.36 -9.72
N LYS A 77 21.67 0.72 -9.67
CA LYS A 77 21.18 2.09 -9.70
C LYS A 77 20.55 2.43 -11.06
N GLU A 78 21.25 2.18 -12.16
CA GLU A 78 20.77 2.44 -13.53
C GLU A 78 19.47 1.67 -13.81
N PHE A 79 19.40 0.41 -13.38
CA PHE A 79 18.17 -0.39 -13.48
C PHE A 79 16.99 0.25 -12.76
N LEU A 80 17.20 0.79 -11.56
CA LEU A 80 16.13 1.47 -10.83
C LEU A 80 15.79 2.83 -11.47
N GLU A 81 16.78 3.60 -11.91
CA GLU A 81 16.57 4.86 -12.63
C GLU A 81 15.69 4.68 -13.87
N ASP A 82 15.99 3.68 -14.71
CA ASP A 82 15.21 3.37 -15.91
C ASP A 82 13.76 2.99 -15.62
N LEU A 83 13.47 2.50 -14.41
CA LEU A 83 12.13 2.08 -14.01
C LEU A 83 11.28 3.21 -13.42
N VAL A 84 11.87 4.16 -12.68
CA VAL A 84 11.09 5.08 -11.84
C VAL A 84 11.48 6.55 -11.94
N LEU A 85 12.64 6.91 -12.51
CA LEU A 85 13.11 8.29 -12.51
C LEU A 85 12.21 9.18 -13.39
N ASN A 86 11.86 10.37 -12.89
CA ASN A 86 10.92 11.32 -13.53
C ASN A 86 9.50 10.77 -13.74
N GLU A 87 9.14 9.70 -13.04
CA GLU A 87 7.80 9.12 -13.08
C GLU A 87 7.06 9.35 -11.75
N THR A 88 5.73 9.32 -11.81
CA THR A 88 4.89 9.28 -10.61
C THR A 88 4.52 7.84 -10.29
N ILE A 89 5.01 7.33 -9.17
CA ILE A 89 4.79 5.94 -8.73
C ILE A 89 3.80 5.88 -7.58
N ARG A 90 3.21 4.69 -7.37
CA ARG A 90 2.41 4.38 -6.19
C ARG A 90 3.29 3.71 -5.14
N LEU A 91 3.20 4.18 -3.91
CA LEU A 91 3.90 3.63 -2.75
C LEU A 91 2.96 2.68 -1.99
N GLY A 92 3.43 1.46 -1.77
CA GLY A 92 2.82 0.51 -0.83
C GLY A 92 3.64 0.50 0.46
N PHE A 93 3.00 0.76 1.60
CA PHE A 93 3.68 0.81 2.89
C PHE A 93 3.57 -0.52 3.63
N GLY A 94 4.60 -0.83 4.42
CA GLY A 94 4.56 -1.90 5.41
C GLY A 94 3.78 -1.50 6.66
N LYS A 95 3.96 -2.25 7.74
CA LYS A 95 3.34 -1.95 9.04
C LYS A 95 3.78 -0.60 9.60
N ASP A 96 5.08 -0.32 9.50
CA ASP A 96 5.69 0.92 9.95
C ASP A 96 6.00 1.78 8.72
N ARG A 97 5.70 3.09 8.82
CA ARG A 97 5.89 4.04 7.72
C ARG A 97 7.31 4.58 7.60
N GLU A 98 8.05 4.62 8.70
CA GLU A 98 9.39 5.16 8.76
C GLU A 98 10.34 4.15 9.39
N ASP A 99 11.56 4.08 8.88
CA ASP A 99 12.64 3.35 9.54
C ASP A 99 13.37 4.21 10.60
N LYS A 100 14.38 3.62 11.24
CA LYS A 100 15.19 4.31 12.27
C LYS A 100 15.93 5.57 11.78
N TYR A 101 15.99 5.80 10.47
CA TYR A 101 16.62 6.96 9.82
C TYR A 101 15.59 7.94 9.26
N ARG A 102 14.29 7.76 9.54
CA ARG A 102 13.20 8.61 9.03
C ARG A 102 13.10 8.60 7.50
N ARG A 103 13.27 7.41 6.93
CA ARG A 103 13.04 7.10 5.51
C ARG A 103 11.76 6.28 5.37
#